data_AF-X1TMJ5-F1
#
_entry.id   AF-X1TMJ5-F1
#
_cell.length_a   1.000
_cell.length_b   1.000
_cell.length_c   1.000
_cell.angle_alpha   90.00
_cell.angle_beta   90.00
_cell.angle_gamma   90.00
#
_symmetry.space_group_name_H-M   'P 1'
#
loop_
_entity.id
_entity.type
_entity.pdbx_description
1 polymer ?
#
loop_
_entity_poly.entity_id
_entity_poly.type
_entity_poly.pdbx_seq_one_letter_code
_entity_poly.pdbx_strand_id
1 'polypeptide(L)'
;VAIPDNFADYLRSIGSMDEMVSLGIMTRKVASIAKGESAKLAVEGKTSPSEEKAGDSKKARAFQLFSRGKGPSSAEVKALDLHKSTRFKYYNQYLSVHKP
;
A
#
# COMPACT_ATOMS: atom_id res chain seq x y z
N VAL A 1 4.23 -11.56 35.13
CA VAL A 1 4.18 -11.19 33.70
C VAL A 1 5.41 -11.78 33.05
N ALA A 2 5.25 -12.71 32.10
CA ALA A 2 6.39 -13.25 31.36
C ALA A 2 6.82 -12.19 30.33
N ILE A 3 8.01 -11.60 30.50
CA ILE A 3 8.57 -10.68 29.53
C ILE A 3 9.21 -11.54 28.44
N PRO A 4 8.76 -11.47 27.18
CA PRO A 4 9.37 -12.23 26.10
C PRO A 4 10.83 -11.82 25.90
N ASP A 5 11.70 -12.80 25.66
CA ASP A 5 13.14 -12.54 25.41
C ASP A 5 13.37 -11.71 24.14
N ASN A 6 12.43 -11.76 23.20
CA ASN A 6 12.46 -10.99 21.97
C ASN A 6 11.66 -9.69 22.11
N PHE A 7 12.33 -8.57 21.86
CA PHE A 7 11.74 -7.24 21.89
C PHE A 7 10.52 -7.10 20.98
N ALA A 8 10.50 -7.75 19.81
CA ALA A 8 9.35 -7.72 18.91
C ALA A 8 8.12 -8.41 19.52
N ASP A 9 8.32 -9.52 20.22
CA ASP A 9 7.24 -10.27 20.87
C ASP A 9 6.74 -9.53 22.12
N TYR A 10 7.64 -8.85 22.84
CA TYR A 10 7.27 -7.94 23.91
C TYR A 10 6.38 -6.80 23.40
N LEU A 11 6.77 -6.11 22.32
CA LEU A 11 5.92 -5.09 21.71
C LEU A 11 4.58 -5.65 21.24
N ARG A 12 4.56 -6.87 20.69
CA ARG A 12 3.32 -7.53 20.26
C ARG A 12 2.39 -7.85 21.42
N SER A 13 2.93 -8.18 22.59
CA SER A 13 2.15 -8.48 23.80
C SER A 13 1.40 -7.27 24.38
N ILE A 14 1.90 -6.05 24.14
CA ILE A 14 1.30 -4.80 24.64
C ILE A 14 0.06 -4.38 23.84
N GLY A 15 -0.15 -4.92 22.63
CA GLY A 15 -1.43 -4.83 21.91
C GLY A 15 -1.87 -3.45 21.38
N SER A 16 -1.38 -2.33 21.93
CA SER A 16 -1.76 -0.99 21.47
C SER A 16 -0.66 0.07 21.64
N MET A 17 -0.66 1.08 20.76
CA MET A 17 0.26 2.21 20.85
C MET A 17 0.01 3.07 22.10
N ASP A 18 -1.23 3.18 22.56
CA ASP A 18 -1.57 3.95 23.76
C ASP A 18 -0.97 3.30 25.01
N GLU A 19 -1.00 1.97 25.09
CA GLU A 19 -0.38 1.21 26.17
C GLU A 19 1.15 1.29 26.12
N MET A 20 1.76 1.29 24.92
CA MET A 20 3.20 1.54 24.76
C MET A 20 3.61 2.96 25.22
N VAL A 21 2.74 3.96 25.06
CA VAL A 21 2.97 5.30 25.60
C VAL A 21 2.87 5.30 27.13
N SER A 22 1.85 4.64 27.69
CA SER A 22 1.67 4.51 29.13
C SER A 22 2.82 3.77 29.82
N LEU A 23 3.41 2.77 29.15
CA LEU A 23 4.60 2.04 29.62
C LEU A 23 5.92 2.78 29.37
N GLY A 24 5.89 3.97 28.75
CA GLY A 24 7.07 4.78 28.47
C GLY A 24 7.98 4.23 27.36
N ILE A 25 7.53 3.22 26.62
CA ILE A 25 8.27 2.58 25.53
C ILE A 25 8.36 3.51 24.31
N MET A 26 7.31 4.29 24.07
CA MET A 26 7.30 5.32 23.04
C MET A 26 6.77 6.64 23.57
N THR A 27 7.17 7.75 22.94
CA THR A 27 6.65 9.07 23.30
C THR A 27 5.31 9.33 22.62
N ARG A 28 4.47 10.16 23.26
CA ARG A 28 3.19 10.60 22.68
C ARG A 28 3.35 11.22 21.30
N LYS A 29 4.45 11.95 21.06
CA LYS A 29 4.73 12.58 19.75
C LYS A 29 4.94 11.53 18.67
N VAL A 30 5.72 10.48 18.96
CA VAL A 30 5.96 9.37 18.03
C VAL A 30 4.67 8.58 17.79
N ALA A 31 3.89 8.31 18.85
CA ALA A 31 2.58 7.66 18.71
C ALA A 31 1.62 8.47 17.81
N SER A 32 1.57 9.80 17.97
CA SER A 32 0.74 10.67 17.13
C SER A 32 1.17 10.67 15.66
N ILE A 33 2.49 10.67 15.38
CA ILE A 33 3.01 10.57 14.02
C ILE A 33 2.65 9.21 13.43
N ALA A 34 2.91 8.12 14.16
CA ALA A 34 2.60 6.76 13.72
C ALA A 34 1.10 6.56 13.46
N LYS A 35 0.21 7.10 14.31
CA LYS A 35 -1.24 7.10 14.09
C LYS A 35 -1.63 7.93 12.86
N GLY A 36 -1.03 9.11 12.68
CA GLY A 36 -1.25 9.97 11.52
C GLY A 36 -0.79 9.33 10.22
N GLU A 37 0.38 8.69 10.20
CA GLU A 37 0.91 7.94 9.06
C GLU A 37 0.15 6.64 8.81
N SER A 38 -0.33 5.94 9.85
CA SER A 38 -1.19 4.76 9.68
C SER A 38 -2.54 5.13 9.09
N ALA A 39 -3.13 6.25 9.53
CA ALA A 39 -4.34 6.80 8.94
C ALA A 39 -4.07 7.30 7.51
N LYS A 40 -2.91 7.92 7.27
CA LYS A 40 -2.47 8.33 5.94
C LYS A 40 -2.21 7.13 5.04
N LEU A 41 -1.64 6.02 5.51
CA LEU A 41 -1.44 4.76 4.76
C LEU A 41 -2.76 4.01 4.51
N ALA A 42 -3.71 4.07 5.44
CA ALA A 42 -5.08 3.59 5.20
C ALA A 42 -5.80 4.42 4.13
N VAL A 43 -5.44 5.71 4.00
CA VAL A 43 -5.92 6.62 2.94
C VAL A 43 -5.06 6.54 1.68
N GLU A 44 -3.77 6.24 1.78
CA GLU A 44 -2.75 6.18 0.71
C GLU A 44 -2.69 4.79 0.06
N GLY A 45 -3.31 3.79 0.66
CA GLY A 45 -3.86 2.63 -0.05
C GLY A 45 -5.02 2.98 -0.99
N LYS A 46 -5.53 4.22 -0.94
CA LYS A 46 -6.56 4.76 -1.84
C LYS A 46 -6.15 6.01 -2.64
N THR A 47 -4.99 6.62 -2.43
CA THR A 47 -4.50 7.79 -3.20
C THR A 47 -2.96 7.85 -3.09
N SER A 48 -2.11 7.64 -4.11
CA SER A 48 -1.92 8.44 -5.35
C SER A 48 -0.81 7.78 -6.24
N PRO A 49 -0.55 8.16 -7.51
CA PRO A 49 -0.19 9.52 -7.88
C PRO A 49 -1.23 10.18 -8.79
N SER A 50 -1.55 11.41 -8.40
CA SER A 50 -2.09 12.46 -9.24
C SER A 50 -1.22 12.63 -10.48
N GLU A 51 -1.80 12.40 -11.66
CA GLU A 51 -1.63 13.27 -12.83
C GLU A 51 -2.73 12.95 -13.85
N GLU A 52 -3.62 13.93 -14.02
CA GLU A 52 -4.35 14.24 -15.25
C GLU A 52 -5.48 13.30 -15.74
N LYS A 53 -6.70 13.83 -15.54
CA LYS A 53 -7.86 13.76 -16.43
C LYS A 53 -8.55 12.40 -16.58
N ALA A 54 -9.58 12.18 -15.77
CA ALA A 54 -10.88 11.54 -16.11
C ALA A 54 -10.90 10.19 -16.87
N GLY A 55 -9.76 9.56 -17.19
CA GLY A 55 -9.61 8.24 -17.81
C GLY A 55 -9.06 7.18 -16.84
N ASP A 56 -8.85 7.55 -15.58
CA ASP A 56 -8.03 6.83 -14.59
C ASP A 56 -8.64 5.54 -14.03
N SER A 57 -9.94 5.30 -14.18
CA SER A 57 -10.55 4.07 -13.64
C SER A 57 -9.99 2.81 -14.30
N LYS A 58 -9.81 2.82 -15.63
CA LYS A 58 -9.29 1.65 -16.36
C LYS A 58 -7.79 1.44 -16.11
N LYS A 59 -7.00 2.52 -16.00
CA LYS A 59 -5.57 2.45 -15.67
C LYS A 59 -5.34 1.91 -14.26
N ALA A 60 -6.05 2.44 -13.27
CA ALA A 60 -5.96 1.99 -11.88
C ALA A 60 -6.35 0.51 -11.76
N ARG A 61 -7.43 0.08 -12.42
CA ARG A 61 -7.82 -1.34 -12.48
C ARG A 61 -6.75 -2.20 -13.15
N ALA A 62 -6.14 -1.74 -14.24
CA ALA A 62 -5.04 -2.47 -14.88
C ALA A 62 -3.83 -2.63 -13.94
N PHE A 63 -3.46 -1.57 -13.20
CA PHE A 63 -2.35 -1.61 -12.24
C PHE A 63 -2.63 -2.55 -11.07
N GLN A 64 -3.87 -2.61 -10.57
CA GLN A 64 -4.28 -3.60 -9.56
C GLN A 64 -4.19 -5.04 -10.06
N LEU A 65 -4.44 -5.29 -11.35
CA LEU A 65 -4.26 -6.61 -11.94
C LEU A 65 -2.77 -6.95 -12.07
N PHE A 66 -1.94 -5.97 -12.45
CA PHE A 66 -0.48 -6.15 -12.55
C PHE A 66 0.17 -6.46 -11.20
N SER A 67 -0.29 -5.82 -10.11
CA SER A 67 0.19 -6.13 -8.76
C SER A 67 -0.19 -7.54 -8.28
N ARG A 68 -1.23 -8.13 -8.86
CA ARG A 68 -1.60 -9.54 -8.67
C ARG A 68 -0.85 -10.51 -9.59
N GLY A 69 0.17 -10.02 -10.31
CA GLY A 69 1.00 -10.81 -11.22
C GLY A 69 0.38 -11.06 -12.60
N LYS A 70 -0.72 -10.37 -12.95
CA LYS A 70 -1.34 -10.53 -14.27
C LYS A 70 -0.58 -9.71 -15.31
N GLY A 71 -0.31 -10.30 -16.47
CA GLY A 71 0.34 -9.60 -17.58
C GLY A 71 -0.62 -8.76 -18.44
N PRO A 72 -0.11 -7.90 -19.33
CA PRO A 72 -0.93 -7.04 -20.21
C PRO A 72 -1.78 -7.83 -21.22
N SER A 73 -1.41 -9.09 -21.48
CA SER A 73 -2.13 -10.03 -22.36
C SER A 73 -3.16 -10.91 -21.65
N SER A 74 -3.27 -10.82 -20.32
CA SER A 74 -4.22 -11.62 -19.55
C SER A 74 -5.67 -11.29 -19.92
N ALA A 75 -6.56 -12.27 -19.77
CA ALA A 75 -7.99 -12.11 -20.06
C ALA A 75 -8.62 -11.00 -19.21
N GLU A 76 -8.22 -10.89 -17.95
CA GLU A 76 -8.69 -9.88 -16.99
C GLU A 76 -8.34 -8.46 -17.45
N VAL A 77 -7.11 -8.24 -17.95
CA VAL A 77 -6.69 -6.92 -18.45
C VAL A 77 -7.31 -6.63 -19.82
N LYS A 78 -7.55 -7.65 -20.66
CA LYS A 78 -8.31 -7.50 -21.92
C LYS A 78 -9.76 -7.09 -21.67
N ALA A 79 -10.38 -7.61 -20.62
CA ALA A 79 -11.76 -7.30 -20.24
C ALA A 79 -11.96 -5.85 -19.79
N LEU A 80 -10.88 -5.10 -19.52
CA LEU A 80 -10.94 -3.65 -19.26
C LEU A 80 -11.26 -2.82 -20.50
N ASP A 81 -11.40 -3.46 -21.67
CA ASP A 81 -11.70 -2.80 -22.94
C ASP A 81 -10.70 -1.66 -23.21
N LEU A 82 -9.42 -2.03 -23.08
CA LEU A 82 -8.27 -1.18 -23.34
C LEU A 82 -7.60 -1.65 -24.63
N HIS A 83 -7.27 -0.69 -25.50
CA HIS A 83 -6.50 -0.97 -26.70
C HIS A 83 -5.18 -1.68 -26.36
N LYS A 84 -4.72 -2.57 -27.26
CA LYS A 84 -3.52 -3.40 -27.04
C LYS A 84 -2.32 -2.54 -26.63
N SER A 85 -2.01 -1.48 -27.40
CA SER A 85 -0.88 -0.59 -27.08
C SER A 85 -0.98 0.04 -25.70
N THR A 86 -2.19 0.44 -25.27
CA THR A 86 -2.43 1.04 -23.96
C THR A 86 -2.15 0.06 -22.82
N ARG A 87 -2.55 -1.22 -22.97
CA ARG A 87 -2.27 -2.26 -21.97
C ARG A 87 -0.76 -2.48 -21.77
N PHE A 88 0.00 -2.52 -22.86
CA PHE A 88 1.46 -2.65 -22.80
C PHE A 88 2.13 -1.39 -22.24
N LYS A 89 1.66 -0.19 -22.61
CA LYS A 89 2.15 1.08 -22.04
C LYS A 89 1.99 1.10 -20.52
N TYR A 90 0.81 0.74 -20.02
CA TYR A 90 0.51 0.68 -18.59
C TYR A 90 1.37 -0.37 -17.87
N TYR A 91 1.58 -1.53 -18.48
CA TYR A 91 2.43 -2.56 -17.88
C TYR A 91 3.89 -2.15 -17.79
N ASN A 92 4.43 -1.50 -18.82
CA ASN A 92 5.80 -0.98 -18.79
C ASN A 92 5.96 0.12 -17.72
N GLN A 93 4.96 1.00 -17.59
CA GLN A 93 4.93 2.02 -16.53
C GLN A 93 4.86 1.37 -15.13
N TYR A 94 4.11 0.28 -14.98
CA TYR A 94 4.05 -0.48 -13.73
C TYR A 94 5.42 -1.12 -13.43
N LEU A 95 6.07 -1.73 -14.42
CA LEU A 95 7.40 -2.33 -14.25
C LEU A 95 8.44 -1.27 -13.85
N SER A 96 8.48 -0.10 -14.50
CA SER A 96 9.46 0.94 -14.18
C SER A 96 9.37 1.47 -12.75
N VAL A 97 8.20 1.36 -12.11
CA VAL A 97 7.97 1.84 -10.74
C VAL A 97 8.14 0.71 -9.71
N HIS A 98 7.84 -0.54 -10.07
CA HIS A 98 7.72 -1.66 -9.11
C HIS A 98 8.70 -2.81 -9.34
N LYS A 99 9.51 -2.76 -10.41
CA LYS A 99 10.54 -3.76 -10.72
C LYS A 99 11.79 -3.04 -11.27
N PRO A 100 12.73 -2.63 -10.40
CA PRO A 100 14.04 -2.18 -10.86
C PRO A 100 14.79 -3.33 -11.56
#